data_AF-A0A438AH89-F1
#
_entry.id   AF-A0A438AH89-F1
#
_cell.length_a   1.000
_cell.length_b   1.000
_cell.length_c   1.000
_cell.angle_alpha   90.00
_cell.angle_beta   90.00
_cell.angle_gamma   90.00
#
_symmetry.space_group_name_H-M   'P 1'
#
loop_
_entity.id
_entity.type
_entity.pdbx_description
1 polymer ?
#
loop_
_entity_poly.entity_id
_entity_poly.type
_entity_poly.pdbx_seq_one_letter_code
_entity_poly.pdbx_strand_id
1 'polypeptide(L)' 'MSTTISATSDAEAILALPEDTIPDFLRKEISTKRLHALVVKLNRDALGGPPVRRDTARAALKRLGFV' A
#
# COMPACT_ATOMS: atom_id res chain seq x y z
N MET A 1 -3.05 22.31 -19.33
CA MET A 1 -3.60 21.44 -18.27
C MET A 1 -2.83 20.13 -18.32
N SER A 2 -1.79 20.00 -17.51
CA SER A 2 -0.89 18.82 -17.53
C SER A 2 -1.30 17.89 -16.40
N THR A 3 -2.15 16.91 -16.70
CA THR A 3 -2.49 15.85 -15.75
C THR A 3 -1.34 14.85 -15.79
N THR A 4 -0.37 15.03 -14.89
CA THR A 4 0.66 14.04 -14.59
C THR A 4 -0.05 12.80 -14.05
N ILE A 5 -0.26 11.81 -14.92
CA ILE A 5 -0.67 10.46 -14.52
C ILE A 5 0.41 9.95 -13.57
N SER A 6 0.11 10.12 -12.29
CA SER A 6 0.99 9.82 -11.18
C SER A 6 1.27 8.33 -11.18
N ALA A 7 2.53 7.96 -10.99
CA ALA A 7 2.91 6.60 -10.63
C ALA A 7 1.95 6.12 -9.53
N THR A 8 1.15 5.09 -9.83
CA THR A 8 0.21 4.48 -8.89
C THR A 8 0.92 4.23 -7.58
N SER A 9 0.41 4.80 -6.48
CA SER A 9 1.04 4.60 -5.18
C SER A 9 0.89 3.13 -4.76
N ASP A 10 1.86 2.60 -4.00
CA ASP A 10 1.79 1.20 -3.55
C ASP A 10 0.51 0.94 -2.73
N ALA A 11 0.01 1.95 -2.02
CA ALA A 11 -1.26 1.87 -1.29
C ALA A 11 -2.45 1.65 -2.21
N GLU A 12 -2.55 2.40 -3.32
CA GLU A 12 -3.61 2.23 -4.32
C GLU A 12 -3.54 0.88 -5.01
N ALA A 13 -2.31 0.41 -5.31
CA ALA A 13 -2.10 -0.91 -5.88
C ALA A 13 -2.65 -2.02 -4.96
N ILE A 14 -2.42 -1.91 -3.64
CA ILE A 14 -2.92 -2.87 -2.64
C ILE A 14 -4.43 -2.80 -2.49
N LEU A 15 -5.02 -1.60 -2.54
CA LEU A 15 -6.47 -1.43 -2.47
C LEU A 15 -7.19 -1.96 -3.71
N ALA A 16 -6.53 -1.91 -4.87
CA ALA A 16 -7.05 -2.46 -6.12
C ALA A 16 -6.97 -4.00 -6.19
N LEU A 17 -6.24 -4.66 -5.29
CA LEU A 17 -6.15 -6.11 -5.26
C LEU A 17 -7.49 -6.73 -4.82
N PRO A 18 -7.99 -7.76 -5.52
CA PRO A 18 -9.09 -8.59 -5.04
C PRO A 18 -8.76 -9.21 -3.67
N GLU A 19 -9.76 -9.31 -2.79
CA GLU A 19 -9.57 -9.72 -1.39
C GLU A 19 -9.00 -11.14 -1.25
N ASP A 20 -9.44 -12.04 -2.12
CA ASP A 20 -8.97 -13.41 -2.27
C ASP A 20 -7.50 -13.51 -2.69
N THR A 21 -6.92 -12.47 -3.29
CA THR A 21 -5.52 -12.45 -3.74
C THR A 21 -4.53 -11.85 -2.73
N ILE A 22 -5.04 -11.22 -1.67
CA ILE A 22 -4.20 -10.62 -0.61
C ILE A 22 -3.24 -11.65 0.03
N PRO A 23 -3.65 -12.89 0.36
CA PRO A 23 -2.74 -13.88 0.94
C PRO A 23 -1.57 -14.23 0.01
N ASP A 24 -1.83 -14.36 -1.29
CA ASP A 24 -0.79 -14.69 -2.28
C ASP A 24 0.14 -13.52 -2.55
N PHE A 25 -0.40 -12.30 -2.57
CA PHE A 25 0.40 -11.08 -2.59
C PHE A 25 1.36 -11.02 -1.39
N LEU A 26 0.85 -11.24 -0.17
CA LEU A 26 1.67 -11.26 1.04
C LEU A 26 2.77 -12.33 0.97
N ARG A 27 2.43 -13.55 0.55
CA ARG A 27 3.42 -14.64 0.36
C ARG A 27 4.52 -14.25 -0.63
N LYS A 28 4.17 -13.59 -1.73
CA LYS A 28 5.13 -13.10 -2.74
C LYS A 28 6.02 -11.97 -2.20
N GLU A 29 5.46 -11.01 -1.49
CA GLU A 29 6.24 -9.91 -0.90
C GLU A 29 7.16 -10.41 0.23
N ILE A 30 6.76 -11.47 0.95
CA ILE A 30 7.61 -12.16 1.93
C ILE A 30 8.76 -12.88 1.22
N SER A 31 8.47 -13.67 0.19
CA SER A 31 9.50 -14.45 -0.52
C SER A 31 10.54 -13.55 -1.20
N THR A 32 10.11 -12.37 -1.66
CA THR A 32 10.98 -11.35 -2.25
C THR A 32 11.63 -10.42 -1.20
N LYS A 33 11.36 -10.61 0.10
CA LYS A 33 11.86 -9.77 1.22
C LYS A 33 11.49 -8.29 1.09
N ARG A 34 10.43 -7.97 0.36
CA ARG A 34 9.95 -6.61 0.10
C ARG A 34 8.87 -6.16 1.07
N LEU A 35 8.19 -7.09 1.73
CA LEU A 35 7.07 -6.79 2.64
C LEU A 35 7.45 -5.77 3.72
N HIS A 36 8.61 -5.92 4.36
CA HIS A 36 9.04 -4.99 5.40
C HIS A 36 9.21 -3.56 4.86
N ALA A 37 9.88 -3.40 3.72
CA ALA A 37 10.08 -2.09 3.09
C ALA A 37 8.75 -1.46 2.67
N LEU A 38 7.82 -2.26 2.13
CA LEU A 38 6.48 -1.83 1.77
C LEU A 38 5.71 -1.32 3.00
N VAL A 39 5.67 -2.10 4.08
CA VAL A 39 4.98 -1.72 5.33
C VAL A 39 5.59 -0.47 5.96
N VAL A 40 6.92 -0.32 5.96
CA VAL A 40 7.60 0.89 6.45
C VAL A 40 7.21 2.12 5.62
N LYS A 41 7.14 1.97 4.29
CA LYS A 41 6.71 3.05 3.39
C LYS A 41 5.26 3.45 3.66
N LEU A 42 4.34 2.48 3.74
CA LEU A 42 2.93 2.73 4.04
C LEU A 42 2.74 3.41 5.40
N ASN A 43 3.47 2.98 6.44
CA ASN A 43 3.42 3.63 7.75
C ASN A 43 3.93 5.06 7.70
N ARG A 44 5.02 5.33 6.95
CA ARG A 44 5.52 6.70 6.76
C ARG A 44 4.48 7.57 6.07
N ASP A 45 3.83 7.06 5.02
CA ASP A 45 2.78 7.77 4.29
C ASP A 45 1.53 7.98 5.17
N ALA A 46 1.18 7.02 6.03
CA ALA A 46 0.06 7.09 6.98
C ALA A 46 0.27 8.11 8.12
N LEU A 47 1.52 8.36 8.50
CA LEU A 47 1.88 9.27 9.60
C LEU A 47 2.21 10.68 9.12
N GLY A 48 2.95 10.81 8.01
CA GLY A 48 3.52 12.08 7.56
C GLY A 48 3.13 12.52 6.15
N GLY A 49 2.33 11.73 5.42
CA GLY A 49 1.91 12.07 4.06
C GLY A 49 0.85 13.18 4.00
N PRO A 50 0.56 13.71 2.79
CA PRO A 50 -0.63 14.52 2.52
C PRO A 50 -1.91 13.80 2.97
N PRO A 51 -3.01 14.52 3.31
CA PRO A 51 -4.26 13.93 3.80
C PRO A 51 -4.73 12.72 2.98
N VAL A 52 -4.79 12.86 1.65
CA VAL A 52 -5.20 11.79 0.74
C VAL A 52 -4.31 10.56 0.88
N ARG A 53 -2.97 10.72 0.86
CA ARG A 53 -2.05 9.57 0.98
C ARG A 53 -2.12 8.90 2.34
N ARG A 54 -2.39 9.66 3.41
CA ARG A 54 -2.55 9.09 4.76
C ARG A 54 -3.73 8.14 4.81
N ASP A 55 -4.86 8.56 4.28
CA ASP A 55 -6.09 7.77 4.29
C ASP A 55 -5.92 6.51 3.43
N THR A 56 -5.35 6.64 2.24
CA THR A 56 -5.11 5.50 1.35
C THR A 56 -4.11 4.50 1.95
N ALA A 57 -3.02 4.98 2.58
CA ALA A 57 -2.03 4.13 3.21
C ALA A 57 -2.59 3.39 4.44
N ARG A 58 -3.43 4.05 5.25
CA ARG A 58 -4.13 3.41 6.37
C ARG A 58 -5.10 2.33 5.89
N ALA A 59 -5.87 2.61 4.84
CA ALA A 59 -6.78 1.64 4.26
C ALA A 59 -6.02 0.42 3.70
N ALA A 60 -4.88 0.63 3.04
CA ALA A 60 -4.02 -0.44 2.56
C ALA A 60 -3.47 -1.29 3.73
N LEU A 61 -2.94 -0.66 4.78
CA LEU A 61 -2.42 -1.37 5.96
C LEU A 61 -3.50 -2.22 6.66
N LYS A 62 -4.72 -1.68 6.80
CA LYS A 62 -5.87 -2.41 7.35
C LYS A 62 -6.24 -3.61 6.49
N ARG A 63 -6.26 -3.45 5.17
CA ARG A 63 -6.55 -4.54 4.21
C ARG A 63 -5.52 -5.67 4.29
N LEU A 64 -4.26 -5.34 4.60
CA LEU A 64 -3.19 -6.31 4.80
C LEU A 64 -3.18 -6.94 6.21
N GLY A 65 -4.03 -6.46 7.14
CA GLY A 65 -4.13 -6.99 8.50
C GLY A 65 -3.06 -6.49 9.48
N PHE A 66 -2.43 -5.34 9.22
CA PHE A 66 -1.39 -4.77 10.11
C PHE A 66 -1.93 -3.77 11.16
N VAL A 67 -3.18 -3.30 11.02
CA VAL A 67 -3.84 -2.30 11.89
C VAL A 67 -5.32 -2.64 12.05
#